data_AF-A0A1B6EIC2-F1
#
_entry.id   AF-A0A1B6EIC2-F1
#
_cell.length_a   1.000
_cell.length_b   1.000
_cell.length_c   1.000
_cell.angle_alpha   90.00
_cell.angle_beta   90.00
_cell.angle_gamma   90.00
#
_symmetry.space_group_name_H-M   'P 1'
#
loop_
_entity.id
_entity.type
_entity.pdbx_description
1 polymer ?
#
loop_
_entity_poly.entity_id
_entity_poly.type
_entity_poly.pdbx_seq_one_letter_code
_entity_poly.pdbx_strand_id
1 'polypeptide(L)'
;MLWDLNDGKHLHTLDHSDIITNLCFSPNRYWLCAAYGPHIKIWDLESKDMVEELKPDVVSSSQTSKAEPPQCLSLAWSTDGQTLFAGYSDNIIRVWQVSVSAR
;
A
#
# COMPACT_ATOMS: atom_id res chain seq x y z
N MET A 1 3.16 -7.01 12.06
CA MET A 1 3.37 -6.61 13.47
C MET A 1 4.17 -5.31 13.47
N LEU A 2 3.80 -4.36 14.34
CA LEU A 2 4.49 -3.09 14.53
C LEU A 2 5.18 -3.08 15.89
N TRP A 3 6.42 -2.63 15.92
CA TRP A 3 7.28 -2.63 17.10
C TRP A 3 7.90 -1.26 17.30
N ASP A 4 8.01 -0.85 18.56
CA ASP A 4 8.86 0.25 18.97
C ASP A 4 10.29 -0.25 19.13
N LEU A 5 11.21 0.30 18.36
CA LEU A 5 12.62 -0.11 18.38
C LEU A 5 13.41 0.55 19.52
N ASN A 6 12.95 1.67 20.08
CA ASN A 6 13.61 2.31 21.21
C ASN A 6 13.39 1.49 22.49
N ASP A 7 12.14 1.07 22.69
CA ASP A 7 11.71 0.35 23.89
C ASP A 7 11.67 -1.18 23.71
N GLY A 8 11.82 -1.67 22.46
CA GLY A 8 11.71 -3.09 22.12
C GLY A 8 10.31 -3.68 22.35
N LYS A 9 9.28 -2.84 22.40
CA LYS A 9 7.91 -3.23 22.74
C LYS A 9 7.09 -3.50 21.49
N HIS A 10 6.26 -4.54 21.57
CA HIS A 10 5.19 -4.74 20.59
C HIS A 10 4.17 -3.62 20.75
N LEU A 11 3.87 -2.91 19.66
CA LEU A 11 2.86 -1.87 19.63
C LEU A 11 1.53 -2.47 19.20
N HIS A 12 1.45 -2.88 17.93
CA HIS A 12 0.19 -3.28 17.30
C HIS A 12 0.37 -4.45 16.34
N THR A 13 -0.69 -5.25 16.20
CA THR A 13 -0.85 -6.20 15.11
C THR A 13 -1.91 -5.64 14.17
N LEU A 14 -1.50 -5.32 12.94
CA LEU A 14 -2.41 -4.92 11.87
C LEU A 14 -2.81 -6.20 11.13
N ASP A 15 -4.07 -6.59 11.27
CA ASP A 15 -4.56 -7.83 10.69
C ASP A 15 -4.72 -7.71 9.17
N HIS A 16 -4.26 -8.75 8.49
CA HIS A 16 -4.37 -8.89 7.05
C HIS A 16 -4.42 -10.38 6.69
N SER A 17 -5.35 -10.76 5.81
CA SER A 17 -5.59 -12.16 5.44
C SER A 17 -4.72 -12.65 4.28
N ASP A 18 -4.29 -11.73 3.42
CA ASP A 18 -3.58 -12.05 2.20
C ASP A 18 -2.06 -11.96 2.36
N ILE A 19 -1.33 -12.47 1.36
CA ILE A 19 0.13 -12.40 1.34
C ILE A 19 0.55 -10.95 1.07
N ILE A 20 1.26 -10.38 2.04
CA ILE A 20 1.88 -9.06 1.91
C ILE A 20 3.18 -9.22 1.13
N THR A 21 3.27 -8.56 -0.03
CA THR A 21 4.45 -8.58 -0.89
C THR A 21 5.43 -7.47 -0.55
N ASN A 22 4.94 -6.33 -0.06
CA ASN A 22 5.76 -5.18 0.29
C ASN A 22 5.12 -4.28 1.34
N LEU A 23 5.94 -3.52 2.06
CA LEU A 23 5.54 -2.58 3.11
C LEU A 23 6.37 -1.29 3.01
N CYS A 24 5.73 -0.13 3.21
CA CYS A 24 6.43 1.14 3.23
C CYS A 24 5.76 2.14 4.18
N PHE A 25 6.54 2.87 4.96
CA PHE A 25 6.03 3.98 5.79
C PHE A 25 5.90 5.25 4.95
N SER A 26 4.84 6.01 5.19
CA SER A 26 4.76 7.36 4.65
C SER A 26 5.80 8.27 5.34
N PRO A 27 6.50 9.14 4.60
CA PRO A 27 7.49 10.04 5.18
C PRO A 27 6.90 11.26 5.88
N ASN A 28 5.64 11.63 5.58
CA ASN A 28 5.01 12.87 6.08
C ASN A 28 3.85 12.61 7.05
N ARG A 29 3.33 11.38 7.09
CA ARG A 29 2.17 10.98 7.88
C ARG A 29 2.52 9.70 8.63
N TYR A 30 1.87 9.49 9.76
CA TYR A 30 2.07 8.28 10.55
C TYR A 30 1.31 7.09 9.94
N TRP A 31 1.58 6.81 8.67
CA TRP A 31 0.89 5.82 7.86
C TRP A 31 1.80 4.66 7.47
N LEU A 32 1.20 3.48 7.35
CA LEU A 32 1.82 2.29 6.78
C LEU A 32 1.05 1.87 5.54
N CYS A 33 1.77 1.65 4.44
CA CYS A 33 1.23 1.01 3.24
C CYS A 33 1.66 -0.46 3.21
N ALA A 34 0.71 -1.36 2.93
CA ALA A 34 1.02 -2.74 2.57
C ALA A 34 0.46 -3.07 1.20
N ALA A 35 1.32 -3.60 0.34
CA ALA A 35 0.93 -4.22 -0.92
C ALA A 35 0.54 -5.66 -0.65
N TYR A 36 -0.63 -6.05 -1.17
CA TYR A 36 -1.12 -7.42 -1.11
C TYR A 36 -1.88 -7.71 -2.41
N GLY A 37 -1.39 -8.70 -3.14
CA GLY A 37 -1.87 -8.99 -4.48
C GLY A 37 -1.87 -7.75 -5.39
N PRO A 38 -2.98 -7.41 -6.07
CA PRO A 38 -3.08 -6.20 -6.89
C PRO A 38 -3.36 -4.92 -6.08
N HIS A 39 -3.69 -5.05 -4.79
CA HIS A 39 -4.19 -3.97 -3.95
C HIS A 39 -3.12 -3.41 -3.03
N ILE A 40 -3.34 -2.18 -2.58
CA ILE A 40 -2.50 -1.53 -1.58
C ILE A 40 -3.40 -0.96 -0.50
N LYS A 41 -3.19 -1.38 0.74
CA LYS A 41 -3.96 -0.90 1.89
C LYS A 41 -3.10 0.07 2.68
N ILE A 42 -3.70 1.17 3.11
CA ILE A 42 -3.07 2.24 3.86
C ILE A 42 -3.73 2.28 5.23
N TRP A 43 -2.93 2.15 6.28
CA TRP A 43 -3.35 2.30 7.66
C TRP A 43 -2.80 3.59 8.23
N ASP A 44 -3.62 4.27 9.03
CA ASP A 44 -3.14 5.28 9.96
C ASP A 44 -2.77 4.59 11.26
N LEU A 45 -1.52 4.72 11.67
CA LEU A 45 -0.98 4.06 12.85
C LEU A 45 -1.36 4.78 14.15
N GLU A 46 -1.81 6.04 14.07
CA GLU A 46 -2.32 6.79 15.23
C GLU A 46 -3.72 6.29 15.61
N SER A 47 -4.67 6.35 14.66
CA SER A 47 -6.04 5.87 14.85
C SER A 47 -6.18 4.35 14.80
N LYS A 48 -5.21 3.66 14.18
CA LYS A 48 -5.19 2.21 13.91
C LYS A 48 -6.26 1.76 12.91
N ASP A 49 -6.84 2.71 12.19
CA ASP A 49 -7.88 2.46 11.21
C ASP A 49 -7.30 2.40 9.78
N MET A 50 -8.01 1.68 8.92
CA MET A 50 -7.74 1.71 7.48
C MET A 50 -8.18 3.07 6.94
N VAL A 51 -7.24 3.82 6.37
CA VAL A 51 -7.51 5.11 5.72
C VAL A 51 -8.08 4.87 4.33
N GLU A 52 -7.41 4.03 3.55
CA GLU A 52 -7.73 3.85 2.14
C GLU A 52 -7.24 2.50 1.62
N GLU A 53 -7.92 2.01 0.60
CA GLU A 53 -7.54 0.82 -0.17
C GLU A 53 -7.42 1.23 -1.64
N LEU A 54 -6.19 1.30 -2.15
CA LEU A 54 -5.91 1.64 -3.53
C LEU A 54 -6.11 0.40 -4.40
N LYS A 55 -7.02 0.52 -5.37
CA LYS A 55 -7.32 -0.52 -6.35
C LYS A 55 -6.91 -0.02 -7.73
N PRO A 56 -6.06 -0.76 -8.46
CA PRO A 56 -5.78 -0.40 -9.84
C PRO A 56 -7.03 -0.66 -10.69
N ASP A 57 -7.42 0.33 -11.49
CA ASP A 57 -8.38 0.10 -12.57
C ASP A 57 -7.75 -0.91 -13.54
N VAL A 58 -8.38 -2.07 -13.66
CA VAL A 58 -7.82 -3.20 -14.40
C VAL A 58 -7.82 -2.86 -15.89
N VAL A 59 -6.70 -2.35 -16.42
CA VAL A 59 -6.45 -2.31 -17.86
C VAL A 59 -5.98 -3.69 -18.28
N SER A 60 -6.94 -4.60 -18.45
CA SER A 60 -6.71 -5.87 -19.13
C SER A 60 -6.42 -5.57 -20.60
N SER A 61 -5.15 -5.35 -20.93
CA SER A 61 -4.69 -5.25 -22.32
C SER A 61 -4.57 -6.61 -23.01
N SER A 62 -5.03 -7.70 -22.39
CA SER A 62 -5.16 -9.01 -23.03
C SER A 62 -6.57 -9.57 -22.82
N GLN A 63 -7.38 -9.52 -23.88
CA GLN A 63 -8.68 -10.21 -24.01
C GLN A 63 -8.52 -11.76 -23.99
N THR A 64 -7.87 -12.31 -22.99
CA THR A 64 -7.78 -13.75 -22.75
C THR A 64 -8.21 -14.02 -21.33
N SER A 65 -9.31 -14.74 -21.23
CA SER A 65 -10.21 -14.94 -20.08
C SER A 65 -9.61 -15.70 -18.88
N LYS A 66 -8.30 -15.62 -18.63
CA LYS A 66 -7.60 -16.34 -17.54
C LYS A 66 -6.34 -15.65 -16.98
N ALA A 67 -6.04 -14.40 -17.34
CA ALA A 67 -4.87 -13.73 -16.77
C ALA A 67 -5.13 -13.34 -15.30
N GLU A 68 -4.25 -13.78 -14.39
CA GLU A 68 -4.27 -13.31 -13.00
C GLU A 68 -4.08 -11.79 -12.94
N PRO A 69 -4.71 -11.09 -11.98
CA PRO A 69 -4.55 -9.65 -11.87
C PRO A 69 -3.09 -9.28 -11.61
N PRO A 70 -2.60 -8.14 -12.13
CA PRO A 70 -1.22 -7.74 -11.94
C PRO A 70 -0.92 -7.55 -10.46
N GLN A 71 0.17 -8.13 -9.98
CA GLN A 71 0.54 -8.11 -8.57
C GLN A 71 1.43 -6.89 -8.29
N CYS A 72 1.21 -6.22 -7.17
CA CYS A 72 2.09 -5.16 -6.68
C CYS A 72 3.32 -5.78 -6.04
N LEU A 73 4.50 -5.42 -6.54
CA LEU A 73 5.79 -5.99 -6.12
C LEU A 73 6.63 -5.00 -5.33
N SER A 74 6.48 -3.70 -5.60
CA SER A 74 7.24 -2.64 -4.97
C SER A 74 6.40 -1.42 -4.64
N LEU A 75 6.72 -0.76 -3.54
CA LEU A 75 6.13 0.49 -3.09
C LEU A 75 7.22 1.50 -2.76
N ALA A 76 7.01 2.76 -3.16
CA ALA A 76 7.87 3.87 -2.77
C ALA A 76 7.06 5.16 -2.66
N TRP A 77 7.24 5.88 -1.56
CA TRP A 77 6.70 7.22 -1.40
C TRP A 77 7.61 8.27 -2.02
N SER A 78 7.02 9.33 -2.57
CA SER A 78 7.73 10.58 -2.80
C SER A 78 8.21 11.17 -1.48
N THR A 79 9.30 11.93 -1.50
CA THR A 79 9.89 12.52 -0.28
C THR A 79 8.96 13.50 0.43
N ASP A 80 8.04 14.13 -0.31
CA ASP A 80 7.00 15.00 0.25
C ASP A 80 5.80 14.22 0.82
N GLY A 81 5.75 12.89 0.62
CA GLY A 81 4.72 11.97 1.07
C GLY A 81 3.33 12.20 0.45
N GLN A 82 3.25 12.87 -0.70
CA GLN A 82 1.98 13.10 -1.40
C GLN A 82 1.70 12.06 -2.48
N THR A 83 2.74 11.42 -3.00
CA THR A 83 2.64 10.50 -4.13
C THR A 83 3.19 9.13 -3.75
N LEU A 84 2.40 8.08 -4.00
CA LEU A 84 2.81 6.70 -3.87
C LEU A 84 3.04 6.10 -5.25
N PHE A 85 4.23 5.56 -5.48
CA PHE A 85 4.60 4.80 -6.66
C PHE A 85 4.51 3.32 -6.34
N ALA A 86 3.88 2.55 -7.21
CA ALA A 86 3.88 1.10 -7.09
C ALA A 86 4.25 0.42 -8.41
N GLY A 87 5.23 -0.48 -8.35
CA GLY A 87 5.63 -1.32 -9.47
C GLY A 87 4.83 -2.60 -9.50
N TYR A 88 4.23 -2.91 -10.65
CA TYR A 88 3.42 -4.11 -10.85
C TYR A 88 4.11 -5.13 -11.77
N SER A 89 3.64 -6.38 -11.67
CA SER A 89 4.10 -7.50 -12.49
C SER A 89 3.74 -7.39 -13.98
N ASP A 90 2.86 -6.45 -14.36
CA ASP A 90 2.51 -6.14 -15.76
C ASP A 90 3.46 -5.15 -16.42
N ASN A 91 4.60 -4.86 -15.78
CA ASN A 91 5.59 -3.87 -16.20
C ASN A 91 5.07 -2.43 -16.21
N ILE A 92 3.95 -2.14 -15.53
CA ILE A 92 3.40 -0.80 -15.41
C ILE A 92 3.64 -0.28 -13.99
N ILE A 93 4.20 0.92 -13.91
CA ILE A 93 4.26 1.68 -12.65
C ILE A 93 2.96 2.48 -12.54
N ARG A 94 2.24 2.29 -11.44
CA ARG A 94 1.05 3.06 -11.12
C ARG A 94 1.38 4.08 -10.05
N VAL A 95 0.73 5.23 -10.15
CA VAL A 95 1.03 6.41 -9.35
C VAL A 95 -0.26 6.93 -8.74
N TRP A 96 -0.31 7.06 -7.42
CA TRP A 96 -1.45 7.61 -6.71
C TRP A 96 -1.03 8.87 -5.96
N GLN A 97 -1.80 9.93 -6.14
CA GLN A 97 -1.75 11.07 -5.23
C GLN A 97 -2.69 10.79 -4.06
N VAL A 98 -2.14 10.69 -2.86
CA VAL A 98 -2.89 10.37 -1.65
C VAL A 98 -3.08 11.64 -0.81
N SER A 99 -4.09 12.43 -1.16
CA SER A 99 -4.49 13.61 -0.38
C SER A 99 -5.56 13.22 0.64
N VAL A 100 -5.48 13.79 1.84
CA VAL A 100 -6.63 13.72 2.75
C VAL A 100 -7.69 14.63 2.15
N SER A 101 -8.82 14.07 1.73
CA SER A 101 -9.97 14.90 1.37
C SER A 101 -10.41 15.62 2.65
N ALA A 102 -10.21 16.94 2.71
CA ALA A 102 -10.69 17.75 3.81
C ALA A 102 -12.21 17.60 3.87
N ARG A 103 -12.73 17.13 5.01
CA ARG A 103 -14.17 17.18 5.31
C ARG A 103 -14.60 18.60 5.61
#